data_AF-A0A1H0T3D1-F1
#
_entry.id   AF-A0A1H0T3D1-F1
#
_cell.length_a   1.000
_cell.length_b   1.000
_cell.length_c   1.000
_cell.angle_alpha   90.00
_cell.angle_beta   90.00
_cell.angle_gamma   90.00
#
_symmetry.space_group_name_H-M   'P 1'
#
loop_
_entity.id
_entity.type
_entity.pdbx_description
1 polymer ?
#
loop_
_entity_poly.entity_id
_entity_poly.type
_entity_poly.pdbx_seq_one_letter_code
_entity_poly.pdbx_strand_id
1 'polypeptide(L)'
;MKDYLITEIVQGMLPYLDNAQLMRLREKLTECLSNKVVTDGSMVDNDTGTSNDEFVEMFIAAKKVEGCSERTLKYYQSTIVKALET
;
A
#
# COMPACT_ATOMS: atom_id res chain seq x y z
N MET A 1 1.01 9.76 -11.34
CA MET A 1 1.69 8.44 -11.30
C MET A 1 1.59 7.69 -12.62
N LYS A 2 0.38 7.45 -13.16
CA LYS A 2 0.22 6.77 -14.46
C LYS A 2 1.01 7.42 -15.60
N ASP A 3 0.92 8.73 -15.77
CA ASP A 3 1.65 9.44 -16.84
C ASP A 3 3.17 9.39 -16.67
N TYR A 4 3.64 9.40 -15.42
CA TYR A 4 5.06 9.24 -15.10
C TYR A 4 5.54 7.86 -15.53
N LEU A 5 4.83 6.80 -15.11
CA LEU A 5 5.12 5.42 -15.49
C LEU A 5 5.10 5.21 -17.02
N ILE A 6 4.09 5.76 -17.70
CA ILE A 6 4.00 5.70 -19.16
C ILE A 6 5.20 6.40 -19.81
N THR A 7 5.60 7.55 -19.28
CA THR A 7 6.73 8.32 -19.81
C THR A 7 8.06 7.59 -19.60
N GLU A 8 8.26 6.99 -18.43
CA GLU A 8 9.45 6.20 -18.10
C GLU A 8 9.60 5.00 -19.03
N ILE A 9 8.51 4.23 -19.22
CA ILE A 9 8.48 3.09 -20.14
C ILE A 9 8.76 3.55 -21.58
N VAL A 10 8.11 4.63 -22.04
CA VAL A 10 8.30 5.16 -23.41
C VAL A 10 9.74 5.63 -23.61
N GLN A 11 10.36 6.31 -22.63
CA GLN A 11 11.75 6.73 -22.70
C GLN A 11 12.72 5.54 -22.75
N GLY A 12 12.49 4.51 -21.93
CA GLY A 12 13.27 3.28 -21.94
C GLY A 12 13.20 2.53 -23.27
N MET A 13 12.13 2.73 -24.04
CA MET A 13 11.92 2.06 -25.34
C MET A 13 12.44 2.85 -26.55
N LEU A 14 12.90 4.10 -26.38
CA LEU A 14 13.48 4.92 -27.46
C LEU A 14 14.57 4.21 -28.29
N PRO A 15 15.48 3.40 -27.70
CA PRO A 15 16.51 2.70 -28.48
C PRO A 15 15.99 1.53 -29.33
N TYR A 16 14.77 1.06 -29.07
CA TYR A 16 14.25 -0.20 -29.62
C TYR A 16 13.09 -0.01 -30.58
N LEU A 17 12.40 1.12 -30.52
CA LEU A 17 11.18 1.40 -31.26
C LEU A 17 11.30 2.67 -32.09
N ASP A 18 10.71 2.66 -33.28
CA ASP A 18 10.53 3.87 -34.06
C ASP A 18 9.39 4.75 -33.50
N ASN A 19 9.25 5.97 -34.04
CA ASN A 19 8.25 6.92 -33.57
C ASN A 19 6.81 6.42 -33.71
N ALA A 20 6.49 5.66 -34.76
CA ALA A 20 5.14 5.13 -34.95
C ALA A 20 4.84 4.03 -33.91
N GLN A 21 5.82 3.17 -33.64
CA GLN A 21 5.73 2.13 -32.62
C GLN A 21 5.62 2.72 -31.20
N LEU A 22 6.39 3.77 -30.90
CA LEU A 22 6.30 4.49 -29.62
C LEU A 22 4.93 5.14 -29.41
N MET A 23 4.33 5.70 -30.47
CA MET A 23 2.98 6.27 -30.38
C MET A 23 1.93 5.20 -30.07
N ARG A 24 2.02 4.03 -30.72
CA ARG A 24 1.14 2.89 -30.44
C ARG A 24 1.35 2.31 -29.04
N LEU A 25 2.59 2.26 -28.57
CA LEU A 25 2.93 1.84 -27.21
C LEU A 25 2.26 2.76 -26.19
N ARG A 26 2.39 4.09 -26.37
CA ARG A 26 1.79 5.08 -25.48
C ARG A 26 0.26 4.97 -25.45
N GLU A 27 -0.38 4.82 -26.61
CA GLU A 27 -1.83 4.63 -26.72
C GLU A 27 -2.28 3.37 -25.94
N LYS A 28 -1.61 2.24 -26.15
CA LYS A 28 -1.94 0.99 -25.46
C LYS A 28 -1.70 1.03 -23.96
N LEU A 29 -0.62 1.66 -23.50
CA LEU A 29 -0.39 1.85 -22.07
C LEU A 29 -1.48 2.74 -21.45
N THR A 30 -1.91 3.79 -22.15
CA THR A 30 -2.97 4.69 -21.69
C THR A 30 -4.31 3.95 -21.57
N GLU A 31 -4.66 3.16 -22.59
CA GLU A 31 -5.86 2.31 -22.60
C GLU A 31 -5.83 1.30 -21.46
N CYS A 32 -4.74 0.54 -21.32
CA CYS A 32 -4.62 -0.51 -20.29
C CYS A 32 -4.61 0.03 -18.86
N LEU A 33 -4.05 1.22 -18.64
CA LEU A 33 -3.93 1.83 -17.31
C LEU A 33 -5.13 2.74 -16.96
N SER A 34 -5.99 3.08 -17.91
CA SER A 34 -7.14 3.97 -17.71
C SER A 34 -7.99 3.58 -16.49
N ASN A 35 -8.38 2.31 -16.41
CA ASN A 35 -9.25 1.77 -15.37
C ASN A 35 -8.51 1.07 -14.21
N LYS A 36 -7.19 1.24 -14.09
CA LYS A 36 -6.39 0.64 -13.01
C LYS A 36 -5.99 1.68 -11.98
N VAL A 37 -5.90 1.32 -10.71
CA VAL A 37 -5.24 2.16 -9.70
C VAL A 37 -3.76 1.79 -9.71
N VAL A 38 -2.89 2.79 -9.81
CA VAL A 38 -1.43 2.61 -9.75
C VAL A 38 -0.96 3.31 -8.49
N THR A 39 -0.46 2.52 -7.55
CA THR A 39 0.14 2.96 -6.30
C THR A 39 1.62 2.61 -6.30
N ASP A 40 2.43 3.42 -5.63
CA ASP A 40 3.83 3.10 -5.43
C ASP A 40 3.96 1.87 -4.51
N GLY A 41 4.73 0.87 -4.94
CA GLY A 41 4.98 -0.34 -4.14
C GLY A 41 5.78 -0.05 -2.87
N SER A 42 6.47 1.10 -2.80
CA SER A 42 7.16 1.54 -1.59
C SER A 42 6.22 2.02 -0.49
N MET A 43 4.94 2.25 -0.81
CA MET A 43 3.91 2.70 0.14
C MET A 43 3.10 1.54 0.75
N VAL A 44 3.33 0.29 0.31
CA VAL A 44 2.58 -0.87 0.81
C VAL A 44 3.01 -1.27 2.22
N ASP A 45 4.11 -0.72 2.75
CA ASP A 45 4.66 -1.12 4.05
C ASP A 45 4.62 -0.03 5.14
N ASN A 46 4.12 1.20 4.89
CA ASN A 46 4.15 2.25 5.93
C ASN A 46 3.07 3.34 5.91
N ASP A 47 2.15 3.42 4.94
CA ASP A 47 1.29 4.63 4.83
C ASP A 47 -0.22 4.36 4.71
N THR A 48 -0.73 3.46 5.53
CA THR A 48 -2.10 3.62 6.06
C THR A 48 -2.05 4.26 7.44
N GLY A 49 -1.23 5.30 7.65
CA GLY A 49 -1.25 6.26 8.77
C GLY A 49 -1.32 5.75 10.22
N THR A 50 -1.32 4.45 10.44
CA THR A 50 -1.65 3.81 11.72
C THR A 50 -0.68 2.67 11.88
N SER A 51 0.27 2.84 12.80
CA SER A 51 1.24 1.81 13.14
C SER A 51 0.53 0.60 13.77
N ASN A 52 1.19 -0.56 13.76
CA ASN A 52 0.68 -1.73 14.50
C ASN A 52 0.45 -1.39 15.98
N ASP A 53 1.28 -0.52 16.56
CA ASP A 53 1.10 -0.02 17.93
C ASP A 53 -0.22 0.75 18.07
N GLU A 54 -0.54 1.64 17.13
CA GLU A 54 -1.81 2.37 17.14
C GLU A 54 -3.02 1.44 16.95
N PHE A 55 -2.92 0.39 16.12
CA PHE A 55 -3.98 -0.62 16.01
C PHE A 55 -4.19 -1.40 17.31
N VAL A 56 -3.09 -1.75 18.00
CA VAL A 56 -3.16 -2.41 19.31
C VAL A 56 -3.81 -1.47 20.34
N GLU A 57 -3.46 -0.19 20.36
CA GLU A 57 -4.08 0.78 21.25
C GLU A 57 -5.58 0.96 20.98
N MET A 58 -5.98 1.10 19.71
CA MET A 58 -7.40 1.17 19.33
C MET A 58 -8.17 -0.08 19.75
N PHE A 59 -7.59 -1.27 19.54
CA PHE A 59 -8.19 -2.52 19.95
C PHE A 59 -8.38 -2.60 21.48
N ILE A 60 -7.36 -2.24 22.26
CA ILE A 60 -7.44 -2.26 23.73
C ILE A 60 -8.45 -1.24 24.24
N ALA A 61 -8.50 -0.04 23.66
CA ALA A 61 -9.50 0.97 23.99
C ALA A 61 -10.93 0.46 23.76
N ALA A 62 -11.18 -0.19 22.61
CA ALA A 62 -12.48 -0.80 22.33
C ALA A 62 -12.84 -1.88 23.36
N LYS A 63 -11.91 -2.78 23.70
CA LYS A 63 -12.12 -3.81 24.73
C LYS A 63 -12.39 -3.25 26.12
N LYS A 64 -11.81 -2.10 26.45
CA LYS A 64 -12.11 -1.40 27.69
C LYS A 64 -13.55 -0.88 27.73
N VAL A 65 -14.05 -0.32 26.62
CA VAL A 65 -15.45 0.14 26.49
C VAL A 65 -16.43 -1.04 26.56
N GLU A 66 -16.06 -2.21 26.04
CA GLU A 66 -16.83 -3.46 26.20
C GLU A 66 -16.91 -3.95 27.66
N GLY A 67 -16.12 -3.39 28.57
CA GLY A 67 -16.12 -3.78 30.00
C GLY A 67 -15.19 -4.96 30.32
N CYS A 68 -14.19 -5.24 29.48
CA CYS A 68 -13.19 -6.26 29.79
C CYS A 68 -12.38 -5.89 31.04
N SER A 69 -12.00 -6.90 31.82
CA SER A 69 -11.15 -6.68 33.01
C SER A 69 -9.75 -6.19 32.63
N GLU A 70 -9.11 -5.42 33.49
CA GLU A 70 -7.71 -4.98 33.33
C GLU A 70 -6.75 -6.16 33.10
N ARG A 71 -7.02 -7.31 33.72
CA ARG A 71 -6.25 -8.54 33.51
C ARG A 71 -6.39 -9.05 32.07
N THR A 72 -7.60 -9.00 31.51
CA THR A 72 -7.89 -9.41 30.13
C THR A 72 -7.25 -8.46 29.13
N LEU A 73 -7.31 -7.15 29.37
CA LEU A 73 -6.69 -6.14 28.51
C LEU A 73 -5.17 -6.34 28.42
N LYS A 74 -4.50 -6.52 29.56
CA LYS A 74 -3.05 -6.82 29.60
C LYS A 74 -2.70 -8.10 28.86
N TYR A 75 -3.52 -9.14 28.99
CA TYR A 75 -3.33 -10.41 28.29
C TYR A 75 -3.42 -10.23 26.76
N TYR A 76 -4.42 -9.50 26.27
CA TYR A 76 -4.54 -9.23 24.84
C TYR A 76 -3.37 -8.42 24.31
N GLN A 77 -2.99 -7.35 25.02
CA GLN A 77 -1.87 -6.50 24.60
C GLN A 77 -0.58 -7.31 24.49
N SER A 78 -0.21 -8.09 25.51
CA SER A 78 1.03 -8.89 25.48
C SER A 78 1.00 -10.00 24.44
N THR A 79 -0.16 -10.61 24.20
CA THR A 79 -0.30 -11.67 23.19
C THR A 79 -0.16 -11.11 21.78
N ILE A 80 -0.77 -9.96 21.49
CA ILE A 80 -0.72 -9.34 20.16
C ILE A 80 0.70 -8.79 19.89
N VAL A 81 1.30 -8.09 20.85
CA VAL A 81 2.69 -7.59 20.72
C VAL A 81 3.65 -8.75 20.41
N LYS A 82 3.55 -9.85 21.15
CA LYS A 82 4.38 -11.04 20.90
C LYS A 82 4.16 -11.64 19.50
N ALA A 83 2.94 -11.61 18.98
CA ALA A 83 2.63 -12.11 17.65
C ALA A 83 3.20 -11.21 16.53
N LEU A 84 3.35 -9.91 16.79
CA LEU A 84 3.94 -8.95 15.85
C LEU A 84 5.48 -8.97 15.85
N GLU A 85 6.09 -9.39 16.97
CA GLU A 85 7.54 -9.57 17.11
C GLU A 85 8.07 -10.88 16.50
N THR A 86 7.19 -11.77 16.03
CA THR A 86 7.53 -13.09 15.44
C THR A 86 7.52 -13.03 13.91
#